data_AF-A0A934YKQ3-F1
#
_entry.id   AF-A0A934YKQ3-F1
#
_cell.length_a   1.000
_cell.length_b   1.000
_cell.length_c   1.000
_cell.angle_alpha   90.00
_cell.angle_beta   90.00
_cell.angle_gamma   90.00
#
_symmetry.space_group_name_H-M   'P 1'
#
loop_
_entity.id
_entity.type
_entity.pdbx_description
1 polymer ?
#
loop_
_entity_poly.entity_id
_entity_poly.type
_entity_poly.pdbx_seq_one_letter_code
_entity_poly.pdbx_strand_id
1 'polypeptide(L)'
;MRSAHLDTRFLFFSFGASFGGRRVWRTYAFPDGVEGTRQARLDIDKGKAFTTESWLFGEWRVRMVLPVHDNVFVATAATARYEGCPDNSFDWFHTTMHDGGLLVRYDASVLFRHPKLGAIGPSFRALQLPRRGGRDSELAVGLTGGRRLGLVNNDLLLLNVLTRPGDPNFGFHILRLPIFVLLAYRVSFEL
;
A
#
# COMPACT_ATOMS: atom_id res chain seq x y z
N MET A 1 11.55 -19.85 -45.06
CA MET A 1 10.41 -19.93 -44.12
C MET A 1 10.26 -18.58 -43.45
N ARG A 2 9.09 -17.94 -43.53
CA ARG A 2 8.78 -16.72 -42.75
C ARG A 2 7.82 -17.13 -41.64
N SER A 3 8.23 -17.05 -40.38
CA SER A 3 7.29 -17.13 -39.26
C SER A 3 6.71 -15.72 -39.04
N ALA A 4 5.39 -15.61 -39.16
CA ALA A 4 4.67 -14.43 -38.70
C ALA A 4 4.35 -14.68 -37.22
N HIS A 5 5.15 -14.10 -36.32
CA HIS A 5 4.80 -14.03 -34.91
C HIS A 5 3.92 -12.80 -34.70
N LEU A 6 2.61 -13.00 -34.59
CA LEU A 6 1.69 -11.96 -34.15
C LEU A 6 1.62 -12.02 -32.62
N ASP A 7 2.47 -11.26 -31.94
CA ASP A 7 2.47 -11.15 -30.49
C ASP A 7 1.60 -9.96 -30.08
N THR A 8 0.32 -10.22 -29.80
CA THR A 8 -0.61 -9.17 -29.33
C THR A 8 -0.50 -9.03 -27.82
N ARG A 9 0.35 -8.11 -27.36
CA ARG A 9 0.49 -7.79 -25.93
C ARG A 9 -0.43 -6.64 -25.56
N PHE A 10 -1.51 -6.94 -24.84
CA PHE A 10 -2.42 -5.93 -24.32
C PHE A 10 -1.80 -5.21 -23.13
N LEU A 11 -1.33 -3.99 -23.34
CA LEU A 11 -0.97 -3.07 -22.26
C LEU A 11 -2.27 -2.53 -21.64
N PHE A 12 -2.54 -2.89 -20.39
CA PHE A 12 -3.64 -2.27 -19.66
C PHE A 12 -3.11 -1.08 -18.89
N PHE A 13 -3.62 0.09 -19.23
CA PHE A 13 -3.33 1.33 -18.51
C PHE A 13 -4.62 1.85 -17.87
N SER A 14 -4.55 2.26 -16.61
CA SER A 14 -5.68 2.91 -15.94
C SER A 14 -5.23 4.15 -15.19
N PHE A 15 -5.97 5.24 -15.38
CA PHE A 15 -5.90 6.42 -14.54
C PHE A 15 -7.08 6.41 -13.57
N GLY A 16 -6.85 6.80 -12.33
CA GLY A 16 -7.90 6.96 -11.34
C GLY A 16 -7.60 8.11 -10.41
N ALA A 17 -8.64 8.77 -9.95
CA ALA A 17 -8.57 9.76 -8.88
C ALA A 17 -9.63 9.45 -7.82
N SER A 18 -9.35 9.81 -6.58
CA SER A 18 -10.30 9.72 -5.48
C SER A 18 -10.08 10.89 -4.53
N PHE A 19 -11.17 11.45 -4.02
CA PHE A 19 -11.18 12.42 -2.94
C PHE A 19 -12.06 11.90 -1.82
N GLY A 20 -11.80 12.30 -0.58
CA GLY A 20 -12.63 11.87 0.53
C GLY A 20 -12.19 12.43 1.87
N GLY A 21 -12.95 12.08 2.90
CA GLY A 21 -12.57 12.29 4.30
C GLY A 21 -12.07 10.99 4.91
N ARG A 22 -11.06 11.10 5.76
CA ARG A 22 -10.56 10.00 6.59
C ARG A 22 -10.80 10.37 8.04
N ARG A 23 -11.30 9.43 8.84
CA ARG A 23 -11.34 9.52 10.31
C ARG A 23 -10.45 8.43 10.88
N VAL A 24 -9.40 8.83 11.59
CA VAL A 24 -8.46 7.91 12.24
C VAL A 24 -8.78 7.84 13.72
N TRP A 25 -9.08 6.62 14.16
CA TRP A 25 -9.21 6.29 15.57
C TRP A 25 -7.84 5.92 16.11
N ARG A 26 -7.53 6.40 17.33
CA ARG A 26 -6.22 6.21 17.96
C ARG A 26 -5.10 6.80 17.11
N THR A 27 -5.22 8.09 16.80
CA THR A 27 -4.10 8.85 16.23
C THR A 27 -3.09 9.14 17.34
N TYR A 28 -1.82 8.90 17.03
CA TYR A 28 -0.70 9.27 17.89
C TYR A 28 -0.06 10.53 17.31
N ALA A 29 -0.75 11.67 17.41
CA ALA A 29 -0.18 12.95 17.04
C ALA A 29 0.84 13.34 18.12
N PHE A 30 2.12 13.18 17.80
CA PHE A 30 3.20 13.54 18.71
C PHE A 30 3.50 15.04 18.58
N PRO A 31 3.76 15.75 19.69
CA PRO A 31 4.22 17.14 19.62
C PRO A 31 5.49 17.28 18.78
N ASP A 32 5.68 18.46 18.19
CA ASP A 32 6.88 18.78 17.42
C ASP A 32 8.15 18.53 18.24
N GLY A 33 9.14 17.91 17.61
CA GLY A 33 10.42 17.56 18.25
C GLY A 33 10.37 16.34 19.17
N VAL A 34 9.19 15.79 19.48
CA VAL A 34 9.09 14.52 20.21
C VAL A 34 9.25 13.38 19.21
N GLU A 35 10.26 12.54 19.44
CA GLU A 35 10.37 11.30 18.70
C GLU A 35 9.18 10.41 19.04
N GLY A 36 8.31 10.16 18.05
CA GLY A 36 7.40 9.03 18.14
C GLY A 36 8.25 7.77 18.22
N THR A 37 8.43 7.21 19.41
CA THR A 37 9.08 5.91 19.58
C THR A 37 8.03 4.85 19.85
N ARG A 38 8.41 3.57 19.75
CA ARG A 38 7.52 2.49 20.21
C ARG A 38 7.12 2.67 21.67
N GLN A 39 8.05 3.06 22.52
CA GLN A 39 7.81 3.28 23.94
C GLN A 39 6.82 4.43 24.16
N ALA A 40 7.02 5.56 23.48
CA ALA A 40 6.11 6.70 23.57
C ALA A 40 4.67 6.34 23.17
N ARG A 41 4.48 5.50 22.12
CA ARG A 41 3.15 4.98 21.77
C ARG A 41 2.55 4.10 22.86
N LEU A 42 3.35 3.18 23.43
CA LEU A 42 2.89 2.31 24.50
C LEU A 42 2.46 3.13 25.73
N ASP A 43 3.16 4.22 26.03
CA ASP A 43 2.82 5.10 27.14
C ASP A 43 1.54 5.90 26.86
N ILE A 44 1.36 6.41 25.63
CA ILE A 44 0.09 7.02 25.19
C ILE A 44 -1.07 6.02 25.28
N ASP A 45 -0.86 4.76 24.85
CA ASP A 45 -1.86 3.71 24.92
C ASP A 45 -2.25 3.35 26.35
N LYS A 46 -1.26 3.20 27.25
CA LYS A 46 -1.49 2.96 28.68
C LYS A 46 -2.27 4.11 29.31
N GLY A 47 -1.90 5.34 28.98
CA GLY A 47 -2.58 6.56 29.45
C GLY A 47 -3.91 6.85 28.76
N LYS A 48 -4.27 6.11 27.70
CA LYS A 48 -5.41 6.40 26.81
C LYS A 48 -5.40 7.84 26.27
N ALA A 49 -4.22 8.41 26.06
CA ALA A 49 -4.02 9.80 25.66
C ALA A 49 -4.02 10.00 24.12
N PHE A 50 -4.52 9.03 23.36
CA PHE A 50 -4.62 9.10 21.90
C PHE A 50 -5.85 9.93 21.48
N THR A 51 -5.78 10.56 20.32
CA THR A 51 -6.89 11.37 19.78
C THR A 51 -7.65 10.61 18.69
N THR A 52 -8.80 11.15 18.30
CA THR A 52 -9.51 10.76 17.08
C THR A 52 -9.56 11.98 16.19
N GLU A 53 -8.97 11.87 15.01
CA GLU A 53 -8.79 13.01 14.11
C GLU A 53 -9.38 12.70 12.75
N SER A 54 -9.74 13.76 12.02
CA SER A 54 -10.28 13.63 10.68
C SER A 54 -9.65 14.66 9.76
N TRP A 55 -9.35 14.24 8.54
CA TRP A 55 -8.79 15.10 7.51
C TRP A 55 -9.27 14.69 6.13
N LEU A 56 -9.21 15.64 5.21
CA LEU A 56 -9.49 15.39 3.80
C LEU A 56 -8.24 14.86 3.10
N PHE A 57 -8.47 14.08 2.05
CA PHE A 57 -7.43 13.63 1.16
C PHE A 57 -7.88 13.71 -0.30
N GLY A 58 -6.89 13.87 -1.19
CA GLY A 58 -7.01 13.70 -2.63
C GLY A 58 -5.92 12.75 -3.09
N GLU A 59 -6.26 11.81 -3.97
CA GLU A 59 -5.36 10.76 -4.42
C GLU A 59 -5.50 10.51 -5.92
N TRP A 60 -4.38 10.49 -6.61
CA TRP A 60 -4.24 10.19 -8.03
C TRP A 60 -3.46 8.89 -8.19
N ARG A 61 -3.89 8.06 -9.13
CA ARG A 61 -3.28 6.76 -9.39
C ARG A 61 -3.13 6.55 -10.88
N VAL A 62 -1.96 6.05 -11.24
CA VAL A 62 -1.63 5.51 -12.55
C VAL A 62 -1.30 4.05 -12.35
N ARG A 63 -1.93 3.15 -13.11
CA ARG A 63 -1.59 1.73 -13.08
C ARG A 63 -1.32 1.21 -14.48
N MET A 64 -0.36 0.31 -14.55
CA MET A 64 0.03 -0.37 -15.78
C MET A 64 0.11 -1.87 -15.51
N VAL A 65 -0.46 -2.68 -16.39
CA VAL A 65 -0.29 -4.13 -16.39
C VAL A 65 0.24 -4.54 -17.75
N LEU A 66 1.44 -5.11 -17.75
CA LEU A 66 2.16 -5.56 -18.94
C LEU A 66 2.24 -7.09 -18.93
N PRO A 67 1.55 -7.79 -19.85
CA PRO A 67 1.77 -9.22 -20.06
C PRO A 67 3.15 -9.41 -20.73
N VAL A 68 4.07 -10.07 -20.03
CA VAL A 68 5.41 -10.39 -20.54
C VAL A 68 5.42 -11.77 -21.19
N HIS A 69 4.58 -12.68 -20.68
CA HIS A 69 4.35 -14.03 -21.18
C HIS A 69 2.91 -14.47 -20.82
N ASP A 70 2.39 -15.55 -21.42
CA ASP A 70 1.03 -16.08 -21.19
C ASP A 70 0.65 -16.22 -19.71
N ASN A 71 1.62 -16.53 -18.86
CA ASN A 71 1.45 -16.75 -17.44
C ASN A 71 2.25 -15.78 -16.59
N VAL A 72 2.86 -14.73 -17.17
CA VAL A 72 3.67 -13.76 -16.44
C VAL A 72 3.26 -12.35 -16.83
N PHE A 73 2.87 -11.56 -15.84
CA PHE A 73 2.60 -10.14 -16.05
C PHE A 73 3.26 -9.27 -14.99
N VAL A 74 3.68 -8.09 -15.41
CA VAL A 74 4.22 -7.05 -14.54
C VAL A 74 3.10 -6.07 -14.26
N ALA A 75 2.78 -5.87 -12.99
CA ALA A 75 1.80 -4.89 -12.55
C ALA A 75 2.53 -3.77 -11.79
N THR A 76 2.34 -2.52 -12.22
CA THR A 76 2.88 -1.35 -11.54
C THR A 76 1.78 -0.35 -11.24
N ALA A 77 1.97 0.41 -10.16
CA ALA A 77 1.08 1.48 -9.76
C ALA A 77 1.86 2.65 -9.17
N ALA A 78 1.75 3.83 -9.77
CA ALA A 78 2.21 5.08 -9.18
C ALA A 78 1.00 5.79 -8.55
N THR A 79 1.15 6.26 -7.31
CA THR A 79 0.12 6.95 -6.54
C THR A 79 0.70 8.26 -5.99
N ALA A 80 -0.03 9.35 -6.16
CA ALA A 80 0.25 10.62 -5.52
C ALA A 80 -0.96 10.99 -4.65
N ARG A 81 -0.76 11.10 -3.34
CA ARG A 81 -1.81 11.37 -2.36
C ARG A 81 -1.43 12.61 -1.56
N TYR A 82 -2.31 13.60 -1.55
CA TYR A 82 -2.21 14.72 -0.63
C TYR A 82 -3.19 14.52 0.52
N GLU A 83 -2.75 14.70 1.76
CA GLU A 83 -3.63 14.71 2.92
C GLU A 83 -3.21 15.75 3.96
N GLY A 84 -4.21 16.39 4.58
CA GLY A 84 -4.01 17.42 5.60
C GLY A 84 -4.03 16.85 7.02
N CYS A 85 -3.34 15.74 7.27
CA CYS A 85 -3.24 15.18 8.62
C CYS A 85 -2.31 16.04 9.50
N PRO A 86 -2.44 15.96 10.84
CA PRO A 86 -1.46 16.57 11.72
C PRO A 86 -0.07 15.96 11.55
N ASP A 87 0.94 16.72 11.92
CA ASP A 87 2.32 16.29 11.82
C ASP A 87 2.60 15.12 12.76
N ASN A 88 3.55 14.27 12.38
CA ASN A 88 3.99 13.11 13.16
C ASN A 88 2.85 12.11 13.44
N SER A 89 1.89 11.99 12.52
CA SER A 89 0.73 11.11 12.66
C SER A 89 1.04 9.68 12.22
N PHE A 90 0.63 8.69 13.02
CA PHE A 90 0.74 7.28 12.63
C PHE A 90 -0.34 6.89 11.63
N ASP A 91 0.09 6.57 10.41
CA ASP A 91 -0.75 6.02 9.37
C ASP A 91 -0.85 4.50 9.48
N TRP A 92 -2.00 4.04 9.96
CA TRP A 92 -2.37 2.63 10.02
C TRP A 92 -2.32 1.91 8.67
N PHE A 93 -2.57 2.61 7.56
CA PHE A 93 -2.63 1.99 6.24
C PHE A 93 -1.23 1.67 5.72
N HIS A 94 -0.26 2.56 5.88
CA HIS A 94 1.14 2.28 5.50
C HIS A 94 1.98 1.78 6.67
N THR A 95 1.40 1.67 7.87
CA THR A 95 2.06 1.32 9.14
C THR A 95 3.25 2.22 9.48
N THR A 96 3.28 3.46 8.99
CA THR A 96 4.39 4.41 9.17
C THR A 96 3.91 5.72 9.78
N MET A 97 4.83 6.57 10.23
CA MET A 97 4.50 7.94 10.59
C MET A 97 4.77 8.88 9.43
N HIS A 98 3.91 9.88 9.25
CA HIS A 98 4.15 10.95 8.31
C HIS A 98 3.42 12.22 8.77
N ASP A 99 3.81 13.32 8.15
CA ASP A 99 3.24 14.63 8.36
C ASP A 99 2.13 14.92 7.33
N GLY A 100 1.42 16.02 7.51
CA GLY A 100 0.51 16.51 6.47
C GLY A 100 1.28 16.84 5.19
N GLY A 101 0.74 16.46 4.02
CA GLY A 101 1.31 16.82 2.74
C GLY A 101 1.21 15.76 1.65
N LEU A 102 2.16 15.81 0.71
CA LEU A 102 2.18 14.95 -0.48
C LEU A 102 2.98 13.67 -0.26
N LEU A 103 2.27 12.55 -0.23
CA LEU A 103 2.80 11.20 -0.27
C LEU A 103 2.86 10.71 -1.72
N VAL A 104 3.99 10.12 -2.09
CA VAL A 104 4.18 9.48 -3.40
C VAL A 104 4.52 8.02 -3.16
N ARG A 105 3.77 7.11 -3.78
CA ARG A 105 3.96 5.66 -3.67
C ARG A 105 4.12 5.05 -5.04
N TYR A 106 5.06 4.15 -5.19
CA TYR A 106 5.22 3.31 -6.36
C TYR A 106 5.21 1.85 -5.94
N ASP A 107 4.27 1.08 -6.45
CA ASP A 107 4.17 -0.36 -6.26
C ASP A 107 4.53 -1.06 -7.59
N ALA A 108 5.31 -2.14 -7.51
CA ALA A 108 5.61 -3.01 -8.64
C ALA A 108 5.50 -4.47 -8.21
N SER A 109 4.99 -5.32 -9.09
CA SER A 109 4.89 -6.76 -8.86
C SER A 109 5.11 -7.53 -10.14
N VAL A 110 5.82 -8.65 -10.05
CA VAL A 110 5.88 -9.66 -11.11
C VAL A 110 4.97 -10.79 -10.67
N LEU A 111 3.97 -11.12 -11.48
CA LEU A 111 2.93 -12.06 -11.11
C LEU A 111 2.92 -13.25 -12.06
N PHE A 112 3.08 -14.43 -11.49
CA PHE A 112 2.96 -15.73 -12.14
C PHE A 112 1.54 -16.24 -11.99
N ARG A 113 0.83 -16.38 -13.11
CA ARG A 113 -0.57 -16.81 -13.17
C ARG A 113 -0.64 -18.32 -13.35
N HIS A 114 -1.54 -18.94 -12.60
CA HIS A 114 -1.95 -20.33 -12.76
C HIS A 114 -3.50 -20.42 -12.78
N PRO A 115 -4.13 -21.11 -13.74
CA PRO A 115 -5.59 -21.13 -13.91
C PRO A 115 -6.38 -21.53 -12.66
N LYS A 116 -5.84 -22.45 -11.84
CA LYS A 116 -6.51 -22.95 -10.63
C LYS A 116 -6.10 -22.24 -9.34
N LEU A 117 -4.92 -21.63 -9.30
CA LEU A 117 -4.33 -21.09 -8.07
C LEU A 117 -4.42 -19.56 -8.00
N GLY A 118 -4.72 -18.88 -9.12
CA GLY A 118 -4.70 -17.43 -9.20
C GLY A 118 -3.35 -16.92 -9.69
N ALA A 119 -2.90 -15.78 -9.18
CA ALA A 119 -1.59 -15.23 -9.50
C ALA A 119 -0.81 -14.95 -8.21
N ILE A 120 0.50 -15.17 -8.23
CA ILE A 120 1.41 -14.86 -7.11
C ILE A 120 2.76 -14.40 -7.63
N GLY A 121 3.45 -13.56 -6.88
CA GLY A 121 4.86 -13.32 -7.10
C GLY A 121 5.43 -12.17 -6.28
N PRO A 122 6.70 -11.83 -6.53
CA PRO A 122 7.41 -10.81 -5.76
C PRO A 122 6.81 -9.43 -5.99
N SER A 123 6.87 -8.63 -4.93
CA SER A 123 6.38 -7.26 -4.89
C SER A 123 7.39 -6.34 -4.26
N PHE A 124 7.39 -5.11 -4.75
CA PHE A 124 8.21 -4.01 -4.30
C PHE A 124 7.32 -2.78 -4.12
N ARG A 125 7.61 -2.00 -3.08
CA ARG A 125 6.99 -0.71 -2.83
C ARG A 125 8.07 0.30 -2.49
N ALA A 126 8.08 1.43 -3.18
CA ALA A 126 8.77 2.64 -2.77
C ALA A 126 7.73 3.65 -2.29
N LEU A 127 8.00 4.31 -1.18
CA LEU A 127 7.14 5.33 -0.59
C LEU A 127 7.99 6.54 -0.24
N GLN A 128 7.53 7.73 -0.60
CA GLN A 128 8.11 8.98 -0.16
C GLN A 128 7.03 9.81 0.52
N LEU A 129 7.29 10.26 1.74
CA LEU A 129 6.30 10.92 2.58
C LEU A 129 6.94 12.12 3.30
N PRO A 130 6.15 13.15 3.63
CA PRO A 130 6.63 14.24 4.48
C PRO A 130 6.81 13.71 5.91
N ARG A 131 7.91 14.05 6.56
CA ARG A 131 8.20 13.63 7.94
C ARG A 131 9.21 14.56 8.60
N ARG A 132 8.93 15.00 9.82
CA ARG A 132 9.80 15.89 10.64
C ARG A 132 10.25 17.14 9.87
N GLY A 133 9.36 17.75 9.10
CA GLY A 133 9.66 18.94 8.28
C GLY A 133 10.50 18.67 7.02
N GLY A 134 10.81 17.41 6.72
CA GLY A 134 11.52 16.96 5.53
C GLY A 134 10.72 15.95 4.70
N ARG A 135 11.42 15.16 3.87
CA ARG A 135 10.84 14.02 3.14
C ARG A 135 11.67 12.78 3.39
N ASP A 136 11.01 11.73 3.87
CA ASP A 136 11.61 10.42 4.07
C ASP A 136 11.20 9.47 2.95
N SER A 137 12.10 8.53 2.63
CA SER A 137 11.84 7.48 1.64
C SER A 137 11.93 6.11 2.31
N GLU A 138 10.91 5.29 2.08
CA GLU A 138 10.83 3.91 2.56
C GLU A 138 10.76 2.94 1.38
N LEU A 139 11.41 1.79 1.55
CA LEU A 139 11.33 0.67 0.64
C LEU A 139 10.72 -0.53 1.35
N ALA A 140 9.86 -1.27 0.67
CA ALA A 140 9.32 -2.53 1.15
C ALA A 140 9.35 -3.57 0.03
N VAL A 141 9.59 -4.82 0.40
CA VAL A 141 9.65 -5.97 -0.51
C VAL A 141 8.82 -7.10 0.07
N GLY A 142 8.29 -7.97 -0.78
CA GLY A 142 7.55 -9.12 -0.29
C GLY A 142 6.82 -9.84 -1.41
N LEU A 143 5.61 -10.29 -1.14
CA LEU A 143 4.82 -11.10 -2.05
C LEU A 143 3.41 -10.54 -2.19
N THR A 144 2.89 -10.54 -3.42
CA THR A 144 1.47 -10.35 -3.69
C THR A 144 0.93 -11.61 -4.31
N GLY A 145 -0.25 -12.02 -3.85
CA GLY A 145 -1.05 -13.05 -4.49
C GLY A 145 -2.49 -12.64 -4.57
N GLY A 146 -3.22 -13.21 -5.53
CA GLY A 146 -4.65 -13.03 -5.63
C GLY A 146 -5.31 -14.14 -6.41
N ARG A 147 -6.55 -14.45 -6.04
CA ARG A 147 -7.32 -15.55 -6.62
C ARG A 147 -8.80 -15.20 -6.64
N ARG A 148 -9.52 -15.65 -7.67
CA ARG A 148 -10.99 -15.69 -7.67
C ARG A 148 -11.46 -16.87 -6.84
N LEU A 149 -12.26 -16.63 -5.82
CA LEU A 149 -12.74 -17.67 -4.91
C LEU A 149 -13.96 -18.39 -5.47
N GLY A 150 -14.76 -17.70 -6.30
CA GLY A 150 -15.99 -18.24 -6.87
C GLY A 150 -17.15 -18.28 -5.87
N LEU A 151 -17.11 -17.47 -4.80
CA LEU A 151 -18.22 -17.30 -3.85
C LEU A 151 -19.35 -16.48 -4.46
N VAL A 152 -19.00 -15.49 -5.28
CA VAL A 152 -19.93 -14.64 -6.05
C VAL A 152 -19.38 -14.47 -7.46
N ASN A 153 -20.25 -14.25 -8.44
CA ASN A 153 -19.83 -13.88 -9.80
C ASN A 153 -18.84 -12.71 -9.72
N ASN A 154 -17.70 -12.87 -10.39
CA ASN A 154 -16.63 -11.87 -10.47
C ASN A 154 -15.95 -11.45 -9.16
N ASP A 155 -15.89 -12.33 -8.16
CA ASP A 155 -15.09 -12.08 -6.95
C ASP A 155 -13.56 -12.11 -7.17
N LEU A 156 -12.82 -11.50 -6.24
CA LEU A 156 -11.36 -11.54 -6.17
C LEU A 156 -10.89 -11.34 -4.73
N LEU A 157 -10.08 -12.28 -4.24
CA LEU A 157 -9.29 -12.13 -3.03
C LEU A 157 -7.86 -11.72 -3.41
N LEU A 158 -7.30 -10.74 -2.71
CA LEU A 158 -5.92 -10.31 -2.83
C LEU A 158 -5.26 -10.30 -1.45
N LEU A 159 -4.06 -10.87 -1.38
CA LEU A 159 -3.16 -10.84 -0.23
C LEU A 159 -1.85 -10.20 -0.66
N ASN A 160 -1.45 -9.15 0.04
CA ASN A 160 -0.15 -8.51 -0.13
C ASN A 160 0.56 -8.51 1.23
N VAL A 161 1.73 -9.13 1.26
CA VAL A 161 2.59 -9.19 2.44
C VAL A 161 3.90 -8.51 2.08
N LEU A 162 4.20 -7.39 2.72
CA LEU A 162 5.45 -6.67 2.52
C LEU A 162 6.21 -6.60 3.84
N THR A 163 7.51 -6.81 3.76
CA THR A 163 8.45 -6.47 4.81
C THR A 163 9.21 -5.23 4.37
N ARG A 164 9.56 -4.38 5.32
CA ARG A 164 10.41 -3.23 5.07
C ARG A 164 11.66 -3.35 5.93
N PRO A 165 12.84 -2.88 5.46
CA PRO A 165 13.86 -2.40 6.36
C PRO A 165 13.27 -1.13 7.01
N GLY A 166 12.41 -1.33 8.01
CA GLY A 166 11.61 -0.26 8.55
C GLY A 166 12.26 0.40 9.74
N ASP A 167 11.75 1.60 10.02
CA ASP A 167 11.99 2.33 11.25
C ASP A 167 11.87 1.39 12.47
N PRO A 168 12.92 1.24 13.31
CA PRO A 168 12.90 0.34 14.46
C PRO A 168 11.81 0.69 15.48
N ASN A 169 11.18 1.87 15.35
CA ASN A 169 10.17 2.36 16.26
C ASN A 169 8.73 2.02 15.86
N PHE A 170 8.46 1.56 14.61
CA PHE A 170 7.11 1.47 14.07
C PHE A 170 6.76 0.19 13.28
N GLY A 171 5.54 -0.30 13.54
CA GLY A 171 4.93 -1.47 12.87
C GLY A 171 4.74 -2.69 13.78
N PHE A 172 4.10 -3.74 13.25
CA PHE A 172 4.11 -5.07 13.86
C PHE A 172 5.43 -5.75 13.50
N HIS A 173 6.28 -6.00 14.50
CA HIS A 173 7.58 -6.61 14.30
C HIS A 173 7.51 -8.10 14.62
N ILE A 174 7.59 -8.94 13.59
CA ILE A 174 7.97 -10.35 13.77
C ILE A 174 9.47 -10.40 13.43
N LEU A 175 10.30 -10.90 14.35
CA LEU A 175 11.76 -10.96 14.18
C LEU A 175 12.45 -9.60 13.92
N ARG A 176 11.92 -8.50 14.50
CA ARG A 176 12.38 -7.10 14.30
C ARG A 176 12.17 -6.53 12.89
N LEU A 177 11.52 -7.26 11.99
CA LEU A 177 11.14 -6.77 10.67
C LEU A 177 9.67 -6.32 10.72
N PRO A 178 9.35 -5.04 10.46
CA PRO A 178 7.98 -4.61 10.31
C PRO A 178 7.33 -5.35 9.15
N ILE A 179 6.17 -5.97 9.42
CA ILE A 179 5.36 -6.65 8.42
C ILE A 179 4.09 -5.85 8.17
N PHE A 180 3.85 -5.55 6.89
CA PHE A 180 2.61 -5.03 6.38
C PHE A 180 1.83 -6.17 5.72
N VAL A 181 0.58 -6.36 6.13
CA VAL A 181 -0.33 -7.36 5.55
C VAL A 181 -1.60 -6.66 5.11
N LEU A 182 -1.89 -6.70 3.82
CA LEU A 182 -3.14 -6.24 3.23
C LEU A 182 -3.91 -7.44 2.69
N LEU A 183 -5.11 -7.64 3.25
CA LEU A 183 -6.11 -8.55 2.73
C LEU A 183 -7.24 -7.72 2.14
N ALA A 184 -7.50 -7.88 0.85
CA ALA A 184 -8.58 -7.19 0.16
C ALA A 184 -9.49 -8.20 -0.55
N TYR A 185 -10.79 -8.06 -0.36
CA TYR A 185 -11.79 -8.84 -1.07
C TYR A 185 -12.66 -7.90 -1.90
N ARG A 186 -12.77 -8.17 -3.20
CA ARG A 186 -13.57 -7.40 -4.14
C ARG A 186 -14.73 -8.27 -4.64
N VAL A 187 -15.93 -7.71 -4.54
CA VAL A 187 -17.13 -8.21 -5.23
C VAL A 187 -17.54 -7.19 -6.27
N SER A 188 -17.95 -7.65 -7.45
CA SER A 188 -18.47 -6.79 -8.50
C SER A 188 -19.85 -7.31 -8.88
N PHE A 189 -20.86 -6.47 -8.69
CA PHE A 189 -22.22 -6.75 -9.12
C PHE A 189 -22.40 -6.18 -10.52
N GLU A 190 -22.84 -7.02 -11.45
CA GLU A 190 -23.31 -6.54 -12.76
C GLU A 190 -24.70 -5.95 -12.53
N LEU A 191 -24.91 -4.72 -13.00
CA LEU A 191 -26.20 -4.03 -13.00
C LEU A 191 -27.02 -4.42 -14.21
#